data_AF-A0A8H4T4I3-F1
#
_entry.id   AF-A0A8H4T4I3-F1
#
_cell.length_a   1.000
_cell.length_b   1.000
_cell.length_c   1.000
_cell.angle_alpha   90.00
_cell.angle_beta   90.00
_cell.angle_gamma   90.00
#
_symmetry.space_group_name_H-M   'P 1'
#
loop_
_entity.id
_entity.type
_entity.pdbx_description
1 polymer ?
#
loop_
_entity_poly.entity_id
_entity_poly.type
_entity_poly.pdbx_seq_one_letter_code
_entity_poly.pdbx_strand_id
1 'polypeptide(L)'
;MQIMQRVNCVMPILIGSNGNIDTSANEPDKRFDTILSVLEIDEDIVRRQLIINHAIEQIVLIENVEEASKILFEGGRVRNVRRCLCIDARDRRRGVTLSYGRTGEPSQAPIASYVGRPRMKSDIDSQIRFQQDHIQALKRELN
;
A
#
# COMPACT_ATOMS: atom_id res chain seq x y z
N MET A 1 23.12 19.25 4.11
CA MET A 1 22.21 19.86 3.11
C MET A 1 22.91 20.53 1.93
N GLN A 2 24.14 21.05 2.07
CA GLN A 2 24.84 21.74 0.97
C GLN A 2 25.01 20.88 -0.29
N ILE A 3 25.24 19.56 -0.18
CA ILE A 3 25.41 18.69 -1.37
C ILE A 3 24.12 18.62 -2.19
N MET A 4 22.96 18.38 -1.56
CA MET A 4 21.66 18.28 -2.24
C MET A 4 21.30 19.55 -3.00
N GLN A 5 21.57 20.71 -2.41
CA GLN A 5 21.37 22.01 -3.05
C GLN A 5 22.31 22.20 -4.24
N ARG A 6 23.59 21.82 -4.10
CA ARG A 6 24.58 21.93 -5.18
C ARG A 6 24.25 21.05 -6.39
N VAL A 7 23.65 19.88 -6.18
CA VAL A 7 23.27 18.95 -7.27
C VAL A 7 21.80 19.05 -7.67
N ASN A 8 21.07 20.03 -7.13
CA ASN A 8 19.64 20.24 -7.35
C ASN A 8 18.78 18.97 -7.18
N CYS A 9 19.08 18.16 -6.16
CA CYS A 9 18.35 16.94 -5.83
C CYS A 9 17.88 17.02 -4.37
N VAL A 10 16.73 17.65 -4.16
CA VAL A 10 16.14 17.84 -2.84
C VAL A 10 15.10 16.75 -2.58
N MET A 11 15.37 15.90 -1.59
CA MET A 11 14.55 14.76 -1.19
C MET A 11 14.30 14.78 0.32
N PRO A 12 13.26 14.10 0.83
CA PRO A 12 13.07 13.93 2.27
C PRO A 12 14.27 13.22 2.92
N ILE A 13 14.73 13.73 4.06
CA ILE A 13 15.75 13.08 4.89
C ILE A 13 15.06 12.55 6.14
N LEU A 14 15.14 11.23 6.36
CA LEU A 14 14.70 10.59 7.59
C LEU A 14 15.93 10.22 8.41
N ILE A 15 15.98 10.65 9.67
CA ILE A 15 17.06 10.34 10.59
C ILE A 15 16.56 9.30 11.58
N GLY A 16 17.20 8.14 11.62
CA GLY A 16 16.84 7.04 12.49
C GLY A 16 18.05 6.30 13.03
N SER A 17 17.87 5.60 14.13
CA SER A 17 18.86 4.67 14.68
C SER A 17 18.67 3.27 14.11
N ASN A 18 19.75 2.49 14.12
CA ASN A 18 19.72 1.08 13.76
C ASN A 18 18.90 0.26 14.78
N GLY A 19 18.40 -0.89 14.34
CA GLY A 19 17.73 -1.89 15.19
C GLY A 19 16.40 -2.36 14.62
N ASN A 20 16.00 -3.58 15.00
CA ASN A 20 14.75 -4.18 14.55
C ASN A 20 13.55 -3.64 15.34
N ILE A 21 12.40 -3.47 14.69
CA ILE A 21 11.10 -3.26 15.36
C ILE A 21 10.34 -4.58 15.30
N ASP A 22 10.01 -5.09 16.48
CA ASP A 22 9.03 -6.16 16.63
C ASP A 22 7.61 -5.57 16.49
N THR A 23 6.92 -6.00 15.43
CA THR A 23 5.57 -5.57 15.06
C THR A 23 4.50 -6.57 15.49
N SER A 24 4.86 -7.72 16.05
CA SER A 24 3.96 -8.85 16.32
C SER A 24 2.71 -8.49 17.13
N ALA A 25 2.83 -7.58 18.11
CA ALA A 25 1.70 -7.13 18.92
C ALA A 25 0.74 -6.17 18.19
N ASN A 26 1.22 -5.54 17.11
CA ASN A 26 0.56 -4.48 16.36
C ASN A 26 0.13 -4.89 14.95
N GLU A 27 0.39 -6.13 14.55
CA GLU A 27 -0.09 -6.69 13.28
C GLU A 27 -1.56 -7.12 13.38
N PRO A 28 -2.33 -7.05 12.27
CA PRO A 28 -3.67 -7.59 12.19
C PRO A 28 -3.66 -9.13 12.21
N ASP A 29 -4.85 -9.72 12.16
CA ASP A 29 -4.99 -11.18 11.99
C ASP A 29 -4.25 -11.66 10.72
N LYS A 30 -3.54 -12.78 10.83
CA LYS A 30 -2.71 -13.36 9.76
C LYS A 30 -3.48 -13.75 8.50
N ARG A 31 -4.81 -13.79 8.55
CA ARG A 31 -5.64 -13.94 7.34
C ARG A 31 -5.54 -12.76 6.37
N PHE A 32 -5.03 -11.62 6.82
CA PHE A 32 -4.85 -10.44 5.99
C PHE A 32 -3.40 -10.28 5.58
N ASP A 33 -3.18 -10.12 4.28
CA ASP A 33 -1.93 -9.58 3.79
C ASP A 33 -1.82 -8.09 4.16
N THR A 34 -0.61 -7.68 4.52
CA THR A 34 -0.27 -6.28 4.81
C THR A 34 0.82 -5.81 3.85
N ILE A 35 1.01 -4.50 3.72
CA ILE A 35 2.16 -3.98 2.96
C ILE A 35 3.48 -4.55 3.52
N LEU A 36 3.60 -4.69 4.85
CA LEU A 36 4.80 -5.26 5.46
C LEU A 36 5.01 -6.73 5.11
N SER A 37 3.96 -7.54 4.99
CA SER A 37 4.10 -8.98 4.73
C SER A 37 4.40 -9.31 3.27
N VAL A 38 3.99 -8.47 2.32
CA VAL A 38 4.16 -8.73 0.88
C VAL A 38 5.41 -8.09 0.28
N LEU A 39 5.99 -7.09 0.95
CA LEU A 39 7.21 -6.44 0.48
C LEU A 39 8.46 -7.14 1.03
N GLU A 40 9.36 -7.51 0.12
CA GLU A 40 10.74 -7.86 0.47
C GLU A 40 11.53 -6.57 0.72
N ILE A 41 12.02 -6.39 1.94
CA ILE A 41 12.78 -5.20 2.35
C ILE A 41 14.10 -5.67 2.96
N ASP A 42 15.18 -5.48 2.22
CA ASP A 42 16.52 -5.98 2.59
C ASP A 42 17.12 -5.24 3.80
N GLU A 43 16.86 -3.94 3.90
CA GLU A 43 17.51 -3.06 4.88
C GLU A 43 16.60 -2.80 6.08
N ASP A 44 17.01 -3.27 7.26
CA ASP A 44 16.27 -3.14 8.51
C ASP A 44 15.93 -1.68 8.87
N ILE A 45 16.85 -0.75 8.61
CA ILE A 45 16.62 0.67 8.86
C ILE A 45 15.52 1.22 7.94
N VAL A 46 15.43 0.76 6.69
CA VAL A 46 14.37 1.15 5.75
C VAL A 46 13.05 0.56 6.18
N ARG A 47 13.02 -0.75 6.50
CA ARG A 47 11.84 -1.43 7.04
C ARG A 47 11.29 -0.71 8.28
N ARG A 48 12.18 -0.38 9.21
CA ARG A 48 11.87 0.39 10.42
C ARG A 48 11.25 1.75 10.11
N GLN A 49 11.84 2.52 9.18
CA GLN A 49 11.29 3.83 8.82
C GLN A 49 9.93 3.73 8.13
N LEU A 50 9.70 2.69 7.33
CA LEU A 50 8.39 2.45 6.71
C LEU A 50 7.33 2.12 7.77
N ILE A 51 7.65 1.29 8.76
CA ILE A 51 6.76 0.99 9.90
C ILE A 51 6.45 2.26 10.68
N ILE A 52 7.47 3.02 11.11
CA ILE A 52 7.28 4.22 11.94
C ILE A 52 6.45 5.29 11.21
N ASN A 53 6.81 5.62 9.97
CA ASN A 53 6.24 6.77 9.27
C ASN A 53 4.94 6.43 8.54
N HIS A 54 4.74 5.17 8.15
CA HIS A 54 3.60 4.78 7.31
C HIS A 54 2.73 3.68 7.93
N ALA A 55 3.14 3.05 9.03
CA ALA A 55 2.41 1.97 9.69
C ALA A 55 2.01 0.85 8.71
N ILE A 56 2.97 0.43 7.87
CA ILE A 56 2.75 -0.53 6.78
C ILE A 56 2.33 -1.93 7.27
N GLU A 57 2.60 -2.23 8.54
CA GLU A 57 2.13 -3.42 9.25
C GLU A 57 0.63 -3.39 9.59
N GLN A 58 0.00 -2.21 9.51
CA GLN A 58 -1.42 -2.01 9.81
C GLN A 58 -2.24 -1.61 8.56
N ILE A 59 -1.63 -1.70 7.37
CA ILE A 59 -2.30 -1.45 6.09
C ILE A 59 -2.55 -2.80 5.42
N VAL A 60 -3.82 -3.23 5.41
CA VAL A 60 -4.23 -4.52 4.83
C VAL A 60 -4.52 -4.39 3.34
N LEU A 61 -4.42 -5.51 2.63
CA LEU A 61 -4.64 -5.61 1.19
C LEU A 61 -5.83 -6.53 0.93
N ILE A 62 -6.90 -5.99 0.33
CA ILE A 62 -8.10 -6.76 -0.05
C ILE A 62 -8.50 -6.25 -1.43
N GLU A 63 -8.48 -7.12 -2.45
CA GLU A 63 -8.66 -6.67 -3.83
C GLU A 63 -10.03 -6.02 -4.09
N ASN A 64 -11.11 -6.62 -3.58
CA ASN A 64 -12.48 -6.19 -3.84
C ASN A 64 -12.95 -5.16 -2.80
N VAL A 65 -13.45 -4.01 -3.28
CA VAL A 65 -13.88 -2.89 -2.43
C VAL A 65 -15.11 -3.25 -1.60
N GLU A 66 -16.07 -3.97 -2.18
CA GLU A 66 -17.30 -4.36 -1.49
C GLU A 66 -17.02 -5.34 -0.34
N GLU A 67 -16.15 -6.32 -0.57
CA GLU A 67 -15.68 -7.27 0.44
C GLU A 67 -14.90 -6.56 1.55
N ALA A 68 -13.97 -5.68 1.18
CA ALA A 68 -13.19 -4.90 2.13
C ALA A 68 -14.09 -4.02 3.02
N SER A 69 -15.10 -3.37 2.42
CA SER A 69 -16.08 -2.54 3.12
C SER A 69 -16.87 -3.37 4.16
N LYS A 70 -17.37 -4.55 3.76
CA LYS A 70 -18.06 -5.48 4.66
C LYS A 70 -17.18 -5.87 5.86
N ILE A 71 -15.95 -6.30 5.58
CA ILE A 71 -15.00 -6.73 6.61
C ILE A 71 -14.67 -5.60 7.60
N LEU A 72 -14.51 -4.37 7.11
CA LEU A 72 -14.08 -3.24 7.93
C LEU A 72 -15.23 -2.57 8.70
N PHE A 73 -16.42 -2.48 8.11
CA PHE A 73 -17.47 -1.56 8.58
C PHE A 73 -18.78 -2.23 8.98
N GLU A 74 -19.12 -3.42 8.48
CA GLU A 74 -20.39 -4.09 8.85
C GLU A 74 -20.27 -4.92 10.13
N GLY A 75 -19.04 -5.19 10.60
CA GLY A 75 -18.75 -5.85 11.86
C GLY A 75 -18.22 -4.91 12.94
N GLY A 76 -17.52 -5.48 13.92
CA GLY A 76 -16.70 -4.70 14.86
C GLY A 76 -15.42 -4.21 14.19
N ARG A 77 -14.87 -3.09 14.70
CA ARG A 77 -13.59 -2.54 14.23
C ARG A 77 -12.52 -3.63 14.22
N VAL A 78 -11.90 -3.84 13.07
CA VAL A 78 -10.85 -4.86 12.92
C VAL A 78 -9.62 -4.42 13.72
N ARG A 79 -9.16 -5.30 14.62
CA ARG A 79 -8.00 -5.02 15.48
C ARG A 79 -6.75 -4.78 14.62
N ASN A 80 -5.95 -3.78 15.02
CA ASN A 80 -4.65 -3.49 14.40
C ASN A 80 -4.70 -3.17 12.90
N VAL A 81 -5.87 -2.77 12.37
CA VAL A 81 -6.03 -2.26 11.00
C VAL A 81 -6.27 -0.76 11.02
N ARG A 82 -5.40 0.00 10.34
CA ARG A 82 -5.56 1.45 10.14
C ARG A 82 -6.23 1.75 8.81
N ARG A 83 -5.86 1.04 7.75
CA ARG A 83 -6.36 1.26 6.38
C ARG A 83 -6.38 -0.06 5.62
N CYS A 84 -7.20 -0.10 4.58
CA CYS A 84 -7.22 -1.16 3.58
C CYS A 84 -7.02 -0.56 2.20
N LEU A 85 -6.15 -1.18 1.39
CA LEU A 85 -5.99 -0.85 -0.01
C LEU A 85 -6.72 -1.87 -0.87
N CYS A 86 -7.51 -1.37 -1.82
CA CYS A 86 -8.28 -2.16 -2.76
C CYS A 86 -7.95 -1.75 -4.19
N ILE A 87 -8.28 -2.60 -5.16
CA ILE A 87 -8.18 -2.29 -6.59
C ILE A 87 -9.50 -1.63 -7.02
N ASP A 88 -9.42 -0.58 -7.83
CA ASP A 88 -10.62 0.03 -8.42
C ASP A 88 -11.25 -0.94 -9.43
N ALA A 89 -12.53 -1.26 -9.25
CA ALA A 89 -13.26 -2.22 -10.10
C ALA A 89 -13.36 -1.77 -11.57
N ARG A 90 -13.26 -0.47 -11.85
CA ARG A 90 -13.34 0.10 -13.21
C ARG A 90 -11.96 0.19 -13.87
N ASP A 91 -10.91 0.41 -13.10
CA ASP A 91 -9.55 0.53 -13.62
C ASP A 91 -8.54 -0.11 -12.66
N ARG A 92 -8.02 -1.28 -13.04
CA ARG A 92 -7.04 -2.05 -12.24
C ARG A 92 -5.72 -1.31 -12.00
N ARG A 93 -5.45 -0.18 -12.66
CA ARG A 93 -4.28 0.69 -12.40
C ARG A 93 -4.51 1.69 -11.28
N ARG A 94 -5.76 1.89 -10.87
CA ARG A 94 -6.16 2.74 -9.77
C ARG A 94 -6.48 1.89 -8.56
N GLY A 95 -6.49 2.53 -7.40
CA GLY A 95 -6.87 1.88 -6.15
C GLY A 95 -7.89 2.70 -5.38
N VAL A 96 -8.36 2.11 -4.29
CA VAL A 96 -9.24 2.73 -3.32
C VAL A 96 -8.66 2.47 -1.94
N THR A 97 -8.53 3.51 -1.12
CA THR A 97 -8.24 3.33 0.31
C THR A 97 -9.54 3.37 1.09
N LEU A 98 -9.73 2.39 1.97
CA LEU A 98 -10.76 2.38 3.01
C LEU A 98 -10.08 2.59 4.36
N SER A 99 -10.67 3.41 5.23
CA SER A 99 -10.11 3.69 6.56
C SER A 99 -11.19 4.11 7.54
N TYR A 100 -10.84 4.12 8.83
CA TYR A 100 -11.68 4.69 9.87
C TYR A 100 -11.34 6.19 10.02
N GLY A 101 -12.36 7.04 9.93
CA GLY A 101 -12.26 8.46 10.22
C GLY A 101 -12.04 8.73 11.71
N ARG A 102 -12.00 10.00 12.10
CA ARG A 102 -11.60 10.39 13.47
C ARG A 102 -12.60 9.93 14.53
N THR A 103 -13.88 9.87 14.17
CA THR A 103 -14.96 9.40 15.05
C THR A 103 -15.29 7.92 14.84
N GLY A 104 -14.51 7.21 14.02
CA GLY A 104 -14.71 5.80 13.67
C GLY A 104 -15.63 5.58 12.46
N GLU A 105 -16.07 6.66 11.83
CA GLU A 105 -16.90 6.63 10.62
C GLU A 105 -16.15 6.00 9.43
N PRO A 106 -16.83 5.27 8.54
CA PRO A 106 -16.22 4.80 7.30
C PRO A 106 -15.72 5.95 6.44
N SER A 107 -14.48 5.84 5.95
CA SER A 107 -13.88 6.79 5.02
C SER A 107 -13.30 6.08 3.82
N GLN A 108 -13.55 6.63 2.64
CA GLN A 108 -13.06 6.11 1.36
C GLN A 108 -12.42 7.24 0.55
N ALA A 109 -11.24 6.97 -0.04
CA ALA A 109 -10.58 7.90 -0.94
C ALA A 109 -9.95 7.18 -2.15
N PRO A 110 -9.92 7.81 -3.34
CA PRO A 110 -9.31 7.22 -4.52
C PRO A 110 -7.77 7.28 -4.45
N ILE A 111 -7.11 6.28 -5.03
CA ILE A 111 -5.67 6.23 -5.26
C ILE A 111 -5.44 6.33 -6.77
N ALA A 112 -4.75 7.38 -7.19
CA ALA A 112 -4.38 7.57 -8.58
C ALA A 112 -3.30 6.57 -9.01
N SER A 113 -3.29 6.23 -10.29
CA SER A 113 -2.24 5.39 -10.88
C SER A 113 -0.88 6.11 -10.84
N TYR A 114 0.18 5.35 -10.56
CA TYR A 114 1.54 5.89 -10.61
C TYR A 114 2.02 5.96 -12.06
N VAL A 115 2.26 7.18 -12.57
CA VAL A 115 2.66 7.44 -13.97
C VAL A 115 4.16 7.67 -14.15
N GLY A 116 4.93 7.65 -13.07
CA GLY A 116 6.39 7.82 -13.12
C GLY A 116 7.12 6.53 -13.52
N ARG A 117 8.44 6.61 -13.66
CA ARG A 117 9.28 5.42 -13.84
C ARG A 117 9.16 4.53 -12.60
N PRO A 118 8.90 3.22 -12.73
CA PRO A 118 8.83 2.30 -11.59
C PRO A 118 10.05 2.45 -10.67
N ARG A 119 9.79 2.63 -9.38
CA ARG A 119 10.82 2.87 -8.35
C ARG A 119 11.12 1.63 -7.49
N MET A 120 10.23 0.65 -7.53
CA MET A 120 10.39 -0.64 -6.84
C MET A 120 10.64 -1.71 -7.89
N LYS A 121 11.49 -2.68 -7.55
CA LYS A 121 11.67 -3.87 -8.37
C LYS A 121 10.43 -4.74 -8.20
N SER A 122 9.69 -4.96 -9.27
CA SER A 122 8.61 -5.94 -9.30
C SER A 122 9.06 -7.11 -10.14
N ASP A 123 8.63 -8.32 -9.78
CA ASP A 123 8.82 -9.52 -10.59
C ASP A 123 8.38 -9.25 -12.05
N ILE A 124 9.27 -9.53 -12.99
CA ILE A 124 9.08 -9.28 -14.42
C ILE A 124 7.83 -10.03 -14.92
N ASP A 125 7.61 -11.26 -14.45
CA ASP A 125 6.46 -12.07 -14.87
C ASP A 125 5.15 -11.48 -14.34
N SER A 126 5.19 -10.84 -13.17
CA SER A 126 4.04 -10.12 -12.61
C SER A 126 3.75 -8.85 -13.41
N GLN A 127 4.79 -8.13 -13.85
CA GLN A 127 4.62 -6.95 -14.71
C GLN A 127 4.05 -7.32 -16.08
N ILE A 128 4.52 -8.40 -16.70
CA ILE A 128 4.02 -8.88 -17.99
C ILE A 128 2.53 -9.26 -17.87
N ARG A 129 2.17 -10.06 -16.87
CA ARG A 129 0.77 -10.46 -16.63
C ARG A 129 -0.14 -9.24 -16.45
N PHE A 130 0.27 -8.28 -15.63
CA PHE A 130 -0.49 -7.04 -15.43
C PHE A 130 -0.69 -6.24 -16.72
N GLN A 131 0.35 -6.15 -17.57
CA GLN A 131 0.24 -5.47 -18.87
C GLN A 131 -0.67 -6.23 -19.83
N GLN A 132 -0.60 -7.56 -19.86
CA GLN A 132 -1.47 -8.40 -20.68
C GLN A 132 -2.94 -8.25 -20.29
N ASP A 133 -3.25 -8.31 -18.99
CA ASP A 133 -4.60 -8.11 -18.46
C ASP A 133 -5.15 -6.74 -18.85
N HIS A 134 -4.32 -5.70 -18.76
CA HIS A 134 -4.71 -4.35 -19.17
C HIS A 134 -5.01 -4.25 -20.67
N ILE A 135 -4.19 -4.86 -21.53
CA ILE A 135 -4.45 -4.91 -22.97
C ILE A 135 -5.77 -5.65 -23.25
N GLN A 136 -6.06 -6.74 -22.52
CA GLN A 136 -7.31 -7.46 -22.67
C GLN A 136 -8.53 -6.65 -22.24
N ALA A 137 -8.43 -5.90 -21.14
CA ALA A 137 -9.50 -5.02 -20.67
C ALA A 137 -9.83 -3.95 -21.73
N LEU A 138 -8.82 -3.26 -22.26
CA LEU A 138 -9.00 -2.26 -23.31
C LEU A 138 -9.61 -2.85 -24.59
N LYS A 139 -9.23 -4.08 -24.97
CA LYS A 139 -9.83 -4.77 -26.12
C LYS A 139 -11.31 -5.08 -25.93
N ARG A 140 -11.75 -5.34 -24.69
CA ARG A 140 -13.17 -5.59 -24.39
C ARG A 140 -14.01 -4.31 -24.45
N GLU A 141 -13.41 -3.16 -24.14
CA GLU A 141 -14.11 -1.86 -24.22
C GLU A 141 -14.30 -1.36 -25.65
N LEU A 142 -13.52 -1.87 -26.62
CA LEU A 142 -13.59 -1.48 -28.03
C LEU A 142 -14.58 -2.31 -28.86
N ASN A 143 -15.05 -3.45 -28.34
CA ASN A 143 -16.03 -4.33 -28.98
C ASN A 143 -17.43 -4.12 -28.41
#